data_AF-W2T599-F1
#
_entry.id   AF-W2T599-F1
#
_cell.length_a   1.000
_cell.length_b   1.000
_cell.length_c   1.000
_cell.angle_alpha   90.00
_cell.angle_beta   90.00
_cell.angle_gamma   90.00
#
_symmetry.space_group_name_H-M   'P 1'
#
loop_
_entity.id
_entity.type
_entity.pdbx_description
1 polymer ?
#
loop_
_entity_poly.entity_id
_entity_poly.type
_entity_poly.pdbx_seq_one_letter_code
_entity_poly.pdbx_strand_id
1 'polypeptide(L)'
;MDEGNTQALRLEALKCIGYVLSTKSSHEVMNILNNVVAYHLRDMQSVDAMLLQQKIEEIKFQISIFTCLFCSLTCKESSRSQEPPIVIIFRQVFPVFQHFLEVGQLPSAVGDKVCDAVRSAVSNFPAERLSEMLPLVCRLLSTALFTNPVAGCALAKTTVLVRFSLHINIPI
;
A
#
# COMPACT_ATOMS: atom_id res chain seq x y z
N MET A 1 28.58 2.51 -7.14
CA MET A 1 27.92 1.26 -6.69
C MET A 1 26.44 1.45 -6.95
N ASP A 2 25.80 0.54 -7.68
CA ASP A 2 24.44 0.75 -8.23
C ASP A 2 23.37 0.71 -7.12
N GLU A 3 23.00 1.89 -6.64
CA GLU A 3 22.05 2.10 -5.54
C GLU A 3 20.64 1.57 -5.90
N GLY A 4 20.27 1.63 -7.18
CA GLY A 4 19.02 1.06 -7.70
C GLY A 4 18.96 -0.46 -7.57
N ASN A 5 20.07 -1.15 -7.85
CA ASN A 5 20.16 -2.60 -7.66
C ASN A 5 20.05 -2.99 -6.17
N THR A 6 20.61 -2.17 -5.28
CA THR A 6 20.52 -2.39 -3.83
C THR A 6 19.08 -2.23 -3.32
N GLN A 7 18.34 -1.24 -3.82
CA GLN A 7 16.93 -1.06 -3.48
C GLN A 7 16.05 -2.22 -3.97
N ALA A 8 16.26 -2.70 -5.19
CA ALA A 8 15.52 -3.83 -5.73
C ALA A 8 15.70 -5.11 -4.88
N LEU A 9 16.94 -5.41 -4.49
CA LEU A 9 17.23 -6.54 -3.59
C LEU A 9 16.56 -6.41 -2.23
N ARG A 10 16.52 -5.20 -1.66
CA ARG A 10 15.81 -4.93 -0.39
C ARG A 10 14.31 -5.17 -0.51
N LEU A 11 13.69 -4.75 -1.62
CA LEU A 11 12.27 -4.99 -1.87
C LEU A 11 11.95 -6.47 -2.06
N GLU A 12 12.82 -7.21 -2.74
CA GLU A 12 12.65 -8.66 -2.92
C GLU A 12 12.78 -9.41 -1.59
N ALA A 13 13.79 -9.08 -0.79
CA ALA A 13 13.95 -9.63 0.55
C ALA A 13 12.73 -9.33 1.45
N LEU A 14 12.21 -8.11 1.38
CA LEU A 14 11.01 -7.72 2.12
C LEU A 14 9.78 -8.51 1.68
N LYS A 15 9.63 -8.75 0.37
CA LYS A 15 8.55 -9.57 -0.17
C LYS A 15 8.64 -11.01 0.34
N CYS A 16 9.84 -11.59 0.40
CA CYS A 16 10.06 -12.90 1.03
C CYS A 16 9.66 -12.89 2.51
N ILE A 17 10.06 -11.86 3.26
CA ILE A 17 9.66 -11.68 4.67
C ILE A 17 8.14 -11.62 4.80
N GLY A 18 7.45 -10.86 3.94
CA GLY A 18 5.99 -10.76 3.96
C GLY A 18 5.28 -12.10 3.72
N TYR A 19 5.80 -12.95 2.82
CA TYR A 19 5.26 -14.30 2.64
C TYR A 19 5.46 -15.19 3.87
N VAL A 20 6.62 -15.11 4.53
CA VAL A 20 6.86 -15.85 5.79
C VAL A 20 5.94 -15.33 6.90
N LEU A 21 5.77 -14.02 7.01
CA LEU A 21 4.87 -13.41 8.01
C LEU A 21 3.41 -13.78 7.75
N SER A 22 3.01 -14.02 6.51
CA SER A 22 1.64 -14.46 6.19
C SER A 22 1.26 -15.82 6.80
N THR A 23 2.23 -16.61 7.27
CA THR A 23 1.99 -17.87 7.98
C THR A 23 1.91 -17.70 9.50
N LYS A 24 1.95 -16.47 10.02
CA LYS A 24 1.93 -16.13 11.45
C LYS A 24 0.58 -15.52 11.84
N SER A 25 0.33 -15.44 13.16
CA SER A 25 -0.86 -14.76 13.67
C SER A 25 -0.79 -13.25 13.42
N SER A 26 -1.95 -12.59 13.25
CA SER A 26 -2.00 -11.14 13.03
C SER A 26 -1.26 -10.34 14.11
N HIS A 27 -1.34 -10.79 15.37
CA HIS A 27 -0.65 -10.17 16.50
C HIS A 27 0.88 -10.22 16.34
N GLU A 28 1.44 -11.38 16.00
CA GLU A 28 2.88 -11.54 15.78
C GLU A 28 3.37 -10.71 14.58
N VAL A 29 2.60 -10.73 13.48
CA VAL A 29 2.90 -9.94 12.28
C VAL A 29 2.97 -8.45 12.63
N MET A 30 1.95 -7.94 13.33
CA MET A 30 1.92 -6.52 13.70
C MET A 30 3.00 -6.15 14.71
N ASN A 31 3.37 -7.04 15.66
CA ASN A 31 4.48 -6.77 16.57
C ASN A 31 5.82 -6.56 15.82
N ILE A 32 6.04 -7.36 14.76
CA ILE A 32 7.24 -7.25 13.92
C ILE A 32 7.17 -6.01 13.02
N LEU A 33 6.02 -5.77 12.38
CA LEU A 33 5.88 -4.72 11.38
C LEU A 33 5.61 -3.33 11.96
N ASN A 34 5.11 -3.19 13.18
CA ASN A 34 4.82 -1.87 13.78
C ASN A 34 6.04 -0.95 13.78
N ASN A 35 7.23 -1.49 14.10
CA ASN A 35 8.46 -0.70 14.07
C ASN A 35 8.86 -0.31 12.64
N VAL A 36 8.69 -1.21 11.68
CA VAL A 36 8.98 -0.98 10.27
C VAL A 36 8.06 0.10 9.71
N VAL A 37 6.75 -0.05 9.93
CA VAL A 37 5.73 0.89 9.47
C VAL A 37 5.91 2.26 10.12
N ALA A 38 6.09 2.32 11.45
CA ALA A 38 6.29 3.58 12.16
C ALA A 38 7.55 4.33 11.71
N TYR A 39 8.65 3.60 11.45
CA TYR A 39 9.89 4.20 10.96
C TYR A 39 9.66 4.89 9.60
N HIS A 40 9.06 4.19 8.64
CA HIS A 40 8.84 4.73 7.29
C HIS A 40 7.78 5.84 7.24
N LEU A 41 6.77 5.79 8.11
CA LEU A 41 5.78 6.87 8.21
C LEU A 41 6.37 8.17 8.74
N ARG A 42 7.24 8.11 9.76
CA ARG A 42 7.91 9.31 10.30
C ARG A 42 8.85 9.93 9.29
N ASP A 43 9.61 9.10 8.58
CA ASP A 43 10.56 9.54 7.57
C ASP A 43 9.87 10.34 6.45
N MET A 44 8.73 9.82 5.97
CA MET A 44 7.89 10.45 4.95
C MET A 44 7.23 11.78 5.36
N GLN A 45 7.14 12.08 6.66
CA GLN A 45 6.51 13.31 7.17
C GLN A 45 7.48 14.48 7.36
N SER A 46 8.79 14.21 7.44
CA SER A 46 9.78 15.28 7.44
C SER A 46 9.87 15.85 6.02
N VAL A 47 9.93 17.16 5.81
CA VAL A 47 10.23 17.76 4.49
C VAL A 47 11.24 18.88 4.70
N ASP A 48 12.46 18.70 4.20
CA ASP A 48 13.51 19.71 4.25
C ASP A 48 13.91 20.05 2.81
N ALA A 49 13.92 21.34 2.48
CA ALA A 49 13.78 21.83 1.11
C ALA A 49 15.06 21.68 0.25
N MET A 50 16.24 21.56 0.87
CA MET A 50 17.52 21.44 0.15
C MET A 50 17.83 20.03 -0.41
N LEU A 51 17.08 19.00 -0.02
CA LEU A 51 17.28 17.59 -0.44
C LEU A 51 16.16 17.06 -1.35
N LEU A 52 15.35 17.94 -1.94
CA LEU A 52 14.06 17.60 -2.53
C LEU A 52 14.09 16.42 -3.52
N GLN A 53 15.09 16.33 -4.41
CA GLN A 53 15.16 15.24 -5.39
C GLN A 53 15.53 13.90 -4.77
N GLN A 54 16.56 13.85 -3.92
CA GLN A 54 16.93 12.62 -3.19
C GLN A 54 15.77 12.16 -2.31
N LYS A 55 15.09 13.11 -1.67
CA LYS A 55 13.92 12.87 -0.86
C LYS A 55 12.73 12.33 -1.66
N ILE A 56 12.53 12.78 -2.90
CA ILE A 56 11.52 12.21 -3.80
C ILE A 56 11.85 10.74 -4.13
N GLU A 57 13.11 10.41 -4.38
CA GLU A 57 13.52 9.01 -4.59
C GLU A 57 13.31 8.15 -3.34
N GLU A 58 13.67 8.68 -2.17
CA GLU A 58 13.42 8.03 -0.87
C GLU A 58 11.92 7.79 -0.65
N ILE A 59 11.07 8.80 -0.86
CA ILE A 59 9.61 8.67 -0.76
C ILE A 59 9.09 7.57 -1.70
N LYS A 60 9.52 7.55 -2.97
CA LYS A 60 9.11 6.51 -3.93
C LYS A 60 9.56 5.12 -3.48
N PHE A 61 10.76 5.01 -2.90
CA PHE A 61 11.25 3.77 -2.34
C PHE A 61 10.42 3.34 -1.12
N GLN A 62 10.10 4.26 -0.20
CA GLN A 62 9.23 3.97 0.96
C GLN A 62 7.85 3.51 0.50
N ILE A 63 7.23 4.15 -0.49
CA ILE A 63 5.95 3.69 -1.05
C ILE A 63 6.09 2.27 -1.60
N SER A 64 7.20 1.96 -2.26
CA SER A 64 7.46 0.61 -2.82
C SER A 64 7.59 -0.46 -1.73
N ILE A 65 8.09 -0.13 -0.53
CA ILE A 65 8.07 -1.02 0.64
C ILE A 65 6.64 -1.39 1.01
N PHE A 66 5.72 -0.41 1.08
CA PHE A 66 4.31 -0.68 1.35
C PHE A 66 3.66 -1.50 0.24
N THR A 67 3.95 -1.20 -1.03
CA THR A 67 3.50 -2.02 -2.16
C THR A 67 3.93 -3.49 -1.99
N CYS A 68 5.18 -3.74 -1.63
CA CYS A 68 5.69 -5.09 -1.39
C CYS A 68 4.98 -5.79 -0.23
N LEU A 69 4.78 -5.08 0.89
CA LEU A 69 4.04 -5.61 2.04
C LEU A 69 2.60 -5.96 1.66
N PHE A 70 1.90 -5.09 0.94
CA PHE A 70 0.54 -5.34 0.48
C PHE A 70 0.43 -6.52 -0.50
N CYS A 71 1.42 -6.72 -1.36
CA CYS A 71 1.47 -7.87 -2.27
C CYS A 71 1.79 -9.21 -1.59
N SER A 72 2.44 -9.19 -0.43
CA SER A 72 3.01 -10.39 0.19
C SER A 72 2.31 -10.81 1.47
N LEU A 73 1.62 -9.90 2.16
CA LEU A 73 0.85 -10.16 3.38
C LEU A 73 -0.56 -10.70 3.06
N THR A 74 -0.61 -11.95 2.59
CA THR A 74 -1.86 -12.66 2.30
C THR A 74 -2.26 -13.54 3.50
N CYS A 75 -2.69 -12.93 4.61
CA CYS A 75 -3.16 -13.69 5.77
C CYS A 75 -4.46 -14.43 5.41
N LYS A 76 -4.38 -15.77 5.32
CA LYS A 76 -5.48 -16.63 4.85
C LYS A 76 -6.56 -16.90 5.90
N GLU A 77 -6.26 -16.70 7.17
CA GLU A 77 -7.18 -17.03 8.27
C GLU A 77 -7.09 -15.97 9.37
N SER A 78 -7.84 -14.89 9.22
CA SER A 78 -8.26 -14.12 10.39
C SER A 78 -9.48 -14.81 10.99
N SER A 79 -9.36 -15.41 12.17
CA SER A 79 -10.52 -15.61 13.03
C SER A 79 -11.33 -14.30 13.05
N ARG A 80 -12.66 -14.37 12.88
CA ARG A 80 -13.55 -13.19 12.68
C ARG A 80 -13.35 -12.02 13.67
N SER A 81 -12.65 -12.24 14.78
CA SER A 81 -12.32 -11.27 15.82
C SER A 81 -11.04 -10.45 15.60
N GLN A 82 -10.11 -10.84 14.72
CA GLN A 82 -8.84 -10.12 14.55
C GLN A 82 -8.76 -9.41 13.20
N GLU A 83 -8.42 -8.12 13.24
CA GLU A 83 -8.23 -7.33 12.03
C GLU A 83 -6.98 -7.81 11.25
N PRO A 84 -7.07 -8.04 9.93
CA PRO A 84 -5.93 -8.48 9.14
C PRO A 84 -4.81 -7.43 9.10
N PRO A 85 -3.52 -7.84 9.15
CA PRO A 85 -2.38 -6.91 9.15
C PRO A 85 -2.40 -5.93 7.97
N ILE A 86 -2.75 -6.42 6.77
CA ILE A 86 -2.87 -5.59 5.56
C ILE A 86 -3.86 -4.42 5.74
N VAL A 87 -4.97 -4.65 6.45
CA VAL A 87 -6.00 -3.62 6.71
C VAL A 87 -5.47 -2.59 7.71
N ILE A 88 -4.79 -3.05 8.77
CA ILE A 88 -4.19 -2.17 9.79
C ILE A 88 -3.14 -1.27 9.15
N ILE A 89 -2.21 -1.85 8.39
CA ILE A 89 -1.13 -1.12 7.72
C ILE A 89 -1.72 -0.13 6.71
N PHE A 90 -2.72 -0.56 5.92
CA PHE A 90 -3.37 0.32 4.95
C PHE A 90 -3.97 1.57 5.62
N ARG A 91 -4.69 1.40 6.74
CA ARG A 91 -5.24 2.53 7.49
C ARG A 91 -4.18 3.47 8.04
N GLN A 92 -3.06 2.94 8.50
CA GLN A 92 -1.96 3.75 9.05
C GLN A 92 -1.28 4.59 7.96
N VAL A 93 -1.08 4.02 6.77
CA VAL A 93 -0.40 4.73 5.67
C VAL A 93 -1.33 5.61 4.84
N PHE A 94 -2.64 5.32 4.84
CA PHE A 94 -3.63 6.02 4.02
C PHE A 94 -3.57 7.56 4.13
N PRO A 95 -3.50 8.18 5.33
CA PRO A 95 -3.42 9.64 5.44
C PRO A 95 -2.21 10.25 4.72
N VAL A 96 -1.06 9.54 4.74
CA VAL A 96 0.16 9.98 4.06
C VAL A 96 0.01 9.87 2.55
N PHE A 97 -0.55 8.75 2.07
CA PHE A 97 -0.82 8.55 0.64
C PHE A 97 -1.81 9.57 0.09
N GLN A 98 -2.88 9.87 0.85
CA GLN A 98 -3.85 10.88 0.48
C GLN A 98 -3.17 12.26 0.40
N HIS A 99 -2.37 12.61 1.40
CA HIS A 99 -1.65 13.89 1.43
C HIS A 99 -0.71 14.06 0.23
N PHE A 100 0.00 13.00 -0.18
CA PHE A 100 0.90 13.06 -1.34
C PHE A 100 0.19 13.37 -2.65
N LEU A 101 -1.06 12.95 -2.81
CA LEU A 101 -1.88 13.28 -3.99
C LEU A 101 -2.47 14.70 -3.90
N GLU A 102 -2.75 15.19 -2.70
CA GLU A 102 -3.42 16.47 -2.47
C GLU A 102 -2.46 17.67 -2.42
N VAL A 103 -1.23 17.48 -1.95
CA VAL A 103 -0.28 18.58 -1.71
C VAL A 103 0.13 19.32 -3.00
N GLY A 104 0.03 18.67 -4.16
CA GLY A 104 0.31 19.26 -5.48
C GLY A 104 1.78 19.68 -5.71
N GLN A 105 2.66 19.47 -4.73
CA GLN A 105 4.09 19.84 -4.77
C GLN A 105 5.00 18.66 -5.14
N LEU A 106 4.48 17.44 -5.13
CA LEU A 106 5.23 16.23 -5.46
C LEU A 106 5.08 15.91 -6.95
N PRO A 107 6.12 15.34 -7.59
CA PRO A 107 6.00 14.88 -8.97
C PRO A 107 4.91 13.82 -9.13
N SER A 108 4.26 13.78 -10.29
CA SER A 108 3.22 12.79 -10.61
C SER A 108 3.69 11.35 -10.39
N ALA A 109 4.97 11.05 -10.64
CA ALA A 109 5.57 9.74 -10.39
C ALA A 109 5.42 9.23 -8.94
N VAL A 110 5.32 10.14 -7.95
CA VAL A 110 5.02 9.76 -6.56
C VAL A 110 3.56 9.31 -6.45
N GLY A 111 2.63 10.08 -7.02
CA GLY A 111 1.20 9.72 -7.07
C GLY A 111 0.94 8.41 -7.83
N ASP A 112 1.71 8.13 -8.89
CA ASP A 112 1.62 6.86 -9.62
C ASP A 112 2.02 5.69 -8.72
N LYS A 113 3.11 5.84 -7.94
CA LYS A 113 3.54 4.84 -6.94
C LYS A 113 2.50 4.64 -5.84
N VAL A 114 1.85 5.71 -5.37
CA VAL A 114 0.75 5.61 -4.41
C VAL A 114 -0.40 4.79 -4.99
N CYS A 115 -0.81 5.06 -6.23
CA CYS A 115 -1.86 4.32 -6.90
C CYS A 115 -1.51 2.83 -7.04
N ASP A 116 -0.26 2.50 -7.38
CA ASP A 116 0.21 1.12 -7.44
C ASP A 116 0.21 0.40 -6.08
N ALA A 117 0.60 1.09 -5.01
CA ALA A 117 0.55 0.56 -3.65
C ALA A 117 -0.89 0.24 -3.24
N VAL A 118 -1.82 1.19 -3.46
CA VAL A 118 -3.25 1.01 -3.15
C VAL A 118 -3.85 -0.09 -4.01
N ARG A 119 -3.48 -0.19 -5.28
CA ARG A 119 -3.92 -1.25 -6.18
C ARG A 119 -3.49 -2.63 -5.67
N SER A 120 -2.27 -2.71 -5.15
CA SER A 120 -1.73 -3.92 -4.53
C SER A 120 -2.48 -4.30 -3.25
N ALA A 121 -2.82 -3.32 -2.42
CA ALA A 121 -3.64 -3.54 -1.22
C ALA A 121 -5.05 -4.05 -1.59
N VAL A 122 -5.71 -3.38 -2.53
CA VAL A 122 -7.05 -3.75 -3.02
C VAL A 122 -7.08 -5.18 -3.56
N SER A 123 -6.03 -5.60 -4.27
CA SER A 123 -5.92 -6.95 -4.82
C SER A 123 -5.76 -8.04 -3.75
N ASN A 124 -5.33 -7.68 -2.55
CA ASN A 124 -4.96 -8.63 -1.48
C ASN A 124 -5.77 -8.44 -0.20
N PHE A 125 -6.71 -7.50 -0.14
CA PHE A 125 -7.62 -7.40 1.00
C PHE A 125 -8.44 -8.69 1.14
N PRO A 126 -8.64 -9.18 2.37
CA PRO A 126 -9.62 -10.23 2.62
C PRO A 126 -11.02 -9.80 2.16
N ALA A 127 -11.75 -10.74 1.56
CA ALA A 127 -13.04 -10.48 0.92
C ALA A 127 -14.03 -9.78 1.87
N GLU A 128 -14.03 -10.17 3.14
CA GLU A 128 -14.92 -9.67 4.18
C GLU A 128 -14.61 -8.22 4.56
N ARG A 129 -13.36 -7.77 4.35
CA ARG A 129 -12.88 -6.42 4.72
C ARG A 129 -12.83 -5.47 3.54
N LEU A 130 -12.96 -5.96 2.30
CA LEU A 130 -12.90 -5.13 1.10
C LEU A 130 -14.00 -4.04 1.12
N SER A 131 -15.23 -4.39 1.53
CA SER A 131 -16.36 -3.46 1.58
C SER A 131 -16.09 -2.28 2.51
N GLU A 132 -15.45 -2.54 3.65
CA GLU A 132 -15.06 -1.55 4.64
C GLU A 132 -13.93 -0.64 4.14
N MET A 133 -13.03 -1.16 3.29
CA MET A 133 -11.89 -0.40 2.75
C MET A 133 -12.24 0.43 1.52
N LEU A 134 -13.32 0.10 0.81
CA LEU A 134 -13.73 0.82 -0.40
C LEU A 134 -13.89 2.34 -0.22
N PRO A 135 -14.51 2.88 0.85
CA PRO A 135 -14.65 4.32 1.00
C PRO A 135 -13.32 5.07 0.98
N LEU A 136 -12.27 4.48 1.57
CA LEU A 136 -10.92 5.05 1.55
C LEU A 136 -10.33 5.01 0.14
N VAL A 137 -10.45 3.86 -0.55
CA VAL A 137 -9.98 3.70 -1.93
C VAL A 137 -10.70 4.67 -2.88
N CYS A 138 -12.01 4.83 -2.75
CA CYS A 138 -12.81 5.76 -3.54
C CYS A 138 -12.41 7.23 -3.28
N ARG A 139 -12.11 7.59 -2.03
CA ARG A 139 -11.60 8.92 -1.70
C ARG A 139 -10.27 9.19 -2.43
N LEU A 140 -9.33 8.26 -2.35
CA LEU A 140 -8.04 8.38 -3.04
C LEU A 140 -8.20 8.43 -4.56
N LEU A 141 -9.07 7.60 -5.12
CA LEU A 141 -9.43 7.62 -6.55
C LEU A 141 -9.99 8.96 -6.99
N SER A 142 -10.83 9.59 -6.17
CA SER A 142 -11.45 10.87 -6.51
C SER A 142 -10.40 11.97 -6.75
N THR A 143 -9.28 11.94 -6.02
CA THR A 143 -8.12 12.82 -6.26
C THR A 143 -7.28 12.33 -7.44
N ALA A 144 -6.90 11.04 -7.42
CA ALA A 144 -5.97 10.45 -8.39
C ALA A 144 -6.48 10.50 -9.84
N LEU A 145 -7.80 10.48 -10.07
CA LEU A 145 -8.36 10.58 -11.42
C LEU A 145 -8.04 11.91 -12.11
N PHE A 146 -7.81 12.98 -11.35
CA PHE A 146 -7.48 14.30 -11.89
C PHE A 146 -5.98 14.59 -11.84
N THR A 147 -5.26 14.08 -10.85
CA THR A 147 -3.81 14.32 -10.70
C THR A 147 -2.95 13.28 -11.42
N ASN A 148 -3.41 12.02 -11.49
CA ASN A 148 -2.69 10.85 -11.98
C ASN A 148 -3.60 9.95 -12.84
N PRO A 149 -4.17 10.45 -13.95
CA PRO A 149 -5.30 9.82 -14.64
C PRO A 149 -5.01 8.38 -15.10
N VAL A 150 -3.79 8.08 -15.55
CA VAL A 150 -3.41 6.73 -16.00
C VAL A 150 -3.38 5.75 -14.82
N ALA A 151 -2.68 6.10 -13.74
CA ALA A 151 -2.55 5.25 -12.56
C ALA A 151 -3.88 5.14 -11.79
N GLY A 152 -4.63 6.25 -11.68
CA GLY A 152 -5.98 6.29 -11.13
C GLY A 152 -6.95 5.39 -11.92
N CYS A 153 -6.89 5.39 -13.25
CA CYS A 153 -7.67 4.49 -14.09
C CYS A 153 -7.31 3.01 -13.83
N ALA A 154 -6.02 2.68 -13.71
CA ALA A 154 -5.58 1.30 -13.42
C ALA A 154 -6.04 0.83 -12.03
N LEU A 155 -5.98 1.70 -11.03
CA LEU A 155 -6.53 1.43 -9.70
C LEU A 155 -8.05 1.20 -9.76
N ALA A 156 -8.80 2.08 -10.44
CA ALA A 156 -10.26 1.95 -10.57
C ALA A 156 -10.65 0.62 -11.21
N LYS A 157 -9.98 0.22 -12.30
CA LYS A 157 -10.18 -1.08 -12.95
C LYS A 157 -9.97 -2.24 -11.98
N THR A 158 -8.90 -2.18 -11.18
CA THR A 158 -8.60 -3.24 -10.20
C THR A 158 -9.66 -3.32 -9.12
N THR A 159 -10.08 -2.18 -8.56
CA THR A 159 -11.15 -2.11 -7.56
C THR A 159 -12.45 -2.74 -8.06
N VAL A 160 -12.81 -2.47 -9.32
CA VAL A 160 -13.97 -3.05 -9.98
C VAL A 160 -13.80 -4.56 -10.16
N LEU A 161 -12.68 -5.01 -10.73
CA LEU A 161 -12.42 -6.43 -10.99
C LEU A 161 -12.45 -7.26 -9.71
N VAL A 162 -11.77 -6.82 -8.65
CA VAL A 162 -11.74 -7.53 -7.36
C VAL A 162 -13.15 -7.61 -6.78
N ARG A 163 -13.95 -6.54 -6.86
CA ARG A 163 -15.35 -6.57 -6.41
C ARG A 163 -16.18 -7.59 -7.19
N PHE A 164 -16.07 -7.63 -8.51
CA PHE A 164 -16.84 -8.57 -9.33
C PHE A 164 -16.41 -10.03 -9.15
N SER A 165 -15.10 -10.32 -9.03
CA SER A 165 -14.58 -11.67 -8.76
C SER A 165 -15.11 -12.26 -7.45
N LEU A 166 -15.40 -11.42 -6.45
CA LEU A 166 -16.02 -11.85 -5.20
C LEU A 166 -17.52 -12.14 -5.32
N HIS A 167 -18.24 -11.48 -6.25
CA HIS A 167 -19.67 -11.72 -6.45
C HIS A 167 -19.96 -12.98 -7.28
N ILE A 168 -19.03 -13.39 -8.15
CA ILE A 168 -19.18 -14.59 -9.00
C ILE A 168 -18.96 -15.90 -8.19
N ASN A 169 -18.27 -15.83 -7.05
CA ASN A 169 -18.02 -17.01 -6.18
C ASN A 169 -19.12 -17.28 -5.15
N ILE A 170 -20.35 -16.79 -5.37
CA ILE A 170 -21.52 -17.21 -4.57
C ILE A 170 -22.04 -18.52 -5.20
N PRO A 171 -21.93 -19.68 -4.53
CA PRO A 171 -22.59 -20.89 -5.01
C PRO A 171 -24.10 -20.65 -4.95
N ILE A 172 -24.79 -20.89 -6.07
CA ILE A 172 -26.25 -21.02 -6.14
C ILE A 172 -26.63 -22.33 -5.43
#